data_AF-A0A838TLH1-F1
#
_entry.id   AF-A0A838TLH1-F1
#
_cell.length_a   1.000
_cell.length_b   1.000
_cell.length_c   1.000
_cell.angle_alpha   90.00
_cell.angle_beta   90.00
_cell.angle_gamma   90.00
#
_symmetry.space_group_name_H-M   'P 1'
#
loop_
_entity.id
_entity.type
_entity.pdbx_description
1 polymer ?
#
loop_
_entity_poly.entity_id
_entity_poly.type
_entity_poly.pdbx_seq_one_letter_code
_entity_poly.pdbx_strand_id
1 'polypeptide(L)'
;MKRPPALPNLSETDRAQFWPALPFTEWQATAETLHMWTQIVGKIRLALTPWINHSWHVTLYLTPRGLTTSAIPHRFHTFEIQFDFISHELHILKSNGAQCVLPLRAQSVATFYGAVMKALQALELPVKIDRLPNEITDPIPFDRDETHQSYDPAQANRFWRVLLQSDRVLQIGTIARSKTAALNKPGCRSRTLAAILAPFE
;
A
#
# COMPACT_ATOMS: atom_id res chain seq x y z
N MET A 1 13.78 -35.22 -4.17
CA MET A 1 13.00 -33.99 -3.88
C MET A 1 12.73 -33.95 -2.38
N LYS A 2 13.43 -33.10 -1.61
CA LYS A 2 13.23 -33.01 -0.15
C LYS A 2 11.85 -32.40 0.11
N ARG A 3 11.03 -33.07 0.91
CA ARG A 3 9.79 -32.50 1.45
C ARG A 3 10.17 -31.13 2.05
N PRO A 4 9.45 -30.02 1.75
CA PRO A 4 9.67 -28.80 2.50
C PRO A 4 9.56 -29.13 3.99
N PRO A 5 10.45 -28.58 4.85
CA PRO A 5 10.38 -28.85 6.27
C PRO A 5 8.96 -28.58 6.75
N ALA A 6 8.39 -29.51 7.52
CA ALA A 6 7.12 -29.26 8.18
C ALA A 6 7.26 -27.94 8.93
N LEU A 7 6.32 -27.01 8.71
CA LEU A 7 6.31 -25.77 9.47
C LEU A 7 6.32 -26.16 10.95
N PRO A 8 7.23 -25.59 11.77
CA PRO A 8 7.26 -25.89 13.19
C PRO A 8 5.87 -25.67 13.78
N ASN A 9 5.49 -26.50 14.74
CA ASN A 9 4.24 -26.32 15.46
C ASN A 9 4.31 -24.93 16.12
N LEU A 10 3.55 -23.96 15.59
CA LEU A 10 3.64 -22.57 16.02
C LEU A 10 3.17 -22.48 17.47
N SER A 11 3.99 -21.87 18.33
CA SER A 11 3.55 -21.56 19.69
C SER A 11 2.39 -20.56 19.66
N GLU A 12 1.64 -20.45 20.76
CA GLU A 12 0.55 -19.48 20.88
C GLU A 12 1.05 -18.04 20.71
N THR A 13 2.27 -17.76 21.18
CA THR A 13 2.99 -16.50 20.98
C THR A 13 3.32 -16.25 19.50
N ASP A 14 3.81 -17.27 18.78
CA ASP A 14 4.08 -17.14 17.35
C ASP A 14 2.79 -16.88 16.58
N ARG A 15 1.71 -17.57 16.93
CA ARG A 15 0.39 -17.36 16.31
C ARG A 15 -0.13 -15.96 16.55
N ALA A 16 -0.02 -15.43 17.76
CA ALA A 16 -0.37 -14.03 18.06
C ALA A 16 0.54 -13.03 17.34
N GLN A 17 1.79 -13.41 17.06
CA GLN A 17 2.71 -12.59 16.27
C GLN A 17 2.38 -12.63 14.76
N PHE A 18 2.00 -13.77 14.20
CA PHE A 18 1.63 -13.83 12.78
C PHE A 18 0.22 -13.27 12.55
N TRP A 19 -0.74 -13.60 13.41
CA TRP A 19 -2.13 -13.17 13.33
C TRP A 19 -2.51 -12.34 14.56
N PRO A 20 -2.10 -11.06 14.61
CA PRO A 20 -2.44 -10.21 15.73
C PRO A 20 -3.95 -9.98 15.79
N ALA A 21 -4.50 -9.97 17.01
CA ALA A 21 -5.88 -9.59 17.22
C ALA A 21 -6.09 -8.12 16.84
N LEU A 22 -7.19 -7.86 16.13
CA LEU A 22 -7.61 -6.52 15.71
C LEU A 22 -9.12 -6.36 15.92
N PRO A 23 -9.61 -6.30 17.18
CA PRO A 23 -11.04 -6.13 17.47
C PRO A 23 -11.52 -4.79 16.91
N PHE A 24 -12.57 -4.80 16.10
CA PHE A 24 -13.00 -3.62 15.34
C PHE A 24 -13.24 -2.39 16.24
N THR A 25 -13.90 -2.58 17.37
CA THR A 25 -14.21 -1.52 18.34
C THR A 25 -12.98 -0.82 18.90
N GLU A 26 -11.83 -1.49 18.95
CA GLU A 26 -10.59 -0.91 19.49
C GLU A 26 -9.88 -0.03 18.45
N TRP A 27 -9.92 -0.40 17.17
CA TRP A 27 -9.15 0.28 16.12
C TRP A 27 -9.97 1.13 15.15
N GLN A 28 -11.29 1.14 15.28
CA GLN A 28 -12.23 1.82 14.38
C GLN A 28 -11.82 3.28 14.10
N ALA A 29 -11.51 4.07 15.12
CA ALA A 29 -11.16 5.48 14.94
C ALA A 29 -9.86 5.67 14.13
N THR A 30 -8.87 4.79 14.33
CA THR A 30 -7.65 4.74 13.51
C THR A 30 -7.98 4.27 12.10
N ALA A 31 -8.88 3.29 11.95
CA ALA A 31 -9.32 2.76 10.66
C ALA A 31 -9.95 3.83 9.77
N GLU A 32 -10.89 4.59 10.33
CA GLU A 32 -11.64 5.64 9.61
C GLU A 32 -10.70 6.77 9.17
N THR A 33 -9.81 7.21 10.05
CA THR A 33 -8.80 8.24 9.73
C THR A 33 -7.81 7.74 8.68
N LEU A 34 -7.26 6.53 8.85
CA LEU A 34 -6.33 5.94 7.89
C LEU A 34 -7.01 5.69 6.54
N HIS A 35 -8.29 5.32 6.52
CA HIS A 35 -9.06 5.16 5.30
C HIS A 35 -9.08 6.48 4.51
N MET A 36 -9.36 7.62 5.15
CA MET A 36 -9.30 8.94 4.49
C MET A 36 -7.90 9.27 3.96
N TRP A 37 -6.84 8.99 4.73
CA TRP A 37 -5.47 9.20 4.27
C TRP A 37 -5.12 8.35 3.05
N THR A 38 -5.55 7.08 3.02
CA THR A 38 -5.35 6.21 1.85
C THR A 38 -6.15 6.67 0.63
N GLN A 39 -7.35 7.24 0.81
CA GLN A 39 -8.15 7.83 -0.27
C GLN A 39 -7.44 9.03 -0.89
N ILE A 40 -6.82 9.92 -0.07
CA ILE A 40 -6.02 11.05 -0.56
C ILE A 40 -4.88 10.54 -1.46
N VAL A 41 -4.09 9.59 -0.97
CA VAL A 41 -2.94 9.03 -1.72
C VAL A 41 -3.40 8.28 -2.97
N GLY A 42 -4.48 7.50 -2.88
CA GLY A 42 -5.08 6.80 -4.01
C GLY A 42 -5.58 7.76 -5.10
N LYS A 43 -6.22 8.86 -4.72
CA LYS A 43 -6.67 9.91 -5.64
C LYS A 43 -5.51 10.64 -6.31
N ILE A 44 -4.39 10.86 -5.62
CA ILE A 44 -3.17 11.44 -6.22
C ILE A 44 -2.65 10.53 -7.34
N ARG A 45 -2.54 9.23 -7.07
CA ARG A 45 -2.14 8.25 -8.09
C ARG A 45 -3.11 8.23 -9.27
N LEU A 46 -4.41 8.21 -8.99
CA LEU A 46 -5.46 8.17 -10.01
C LEU A 46 -5.41 9.41 -10.93
N ALA A 47 -5.19 10.60 -10.38
CA ALA A 47 -5.12 11.84 -11.14
C ALA A 47 -3.93 11.93 -12.11
N LEU A 48 -2.89 11.12 -11.88
CA LEU A 48 -1.63 11.18 -12.64
C LEU A 48 -1.36 9.95 -13.51
N THR A 49 -2.14 8.87 -13.33
CA THR A 49 -2.00 7.66 -14.14
C THR A 49 -2.84 7.80 -15.41
N PRO A 50 -2.27 7.56 -16.62
CA PRO A 50 -3.04 7.55 -17.85
C PRO A 50 -4.26 6.62 -17.75
N TRP A 51 -5.42 7.09 -18.21
CA TRP A 51 -6.69 6.35 -18.12
C TRP A 51 -6.70 5.19 -19.13
N ILE A 52 -6.06 4.07 -18.76
CA ILE A 52 -5.90 2.93 -19.67
C ILE A 52 -6.91 1.82 -19.39
N ASN A 53 -7.47 1.64 -18.18
CA ASN A 53 -8.56 0.68 -17.93
C ASN A 53 -9.27 0.95 -16.58
N HIS A 54 -10.57 0.64 -16.51
CA HIS A 54 -11.52 0.75 -15.38
C HIS A 54 -10.93 0.70 -13.95
N SER A 55 -10.40 1.81 -13.42
CA SER A 55 -10.09 2.04 -11.99
C SER A 55 -9.23 1.00 -11.23
N TRP A 56 -8.71 -0.07 -11.84
CA TRP A 56 -7.90 -1.09 -11.18
C TRP A 56 -6.56 -0.53 -10.63
N HIS A 57 -6.13 0.65 -11.10
CA HIS A 57 -4.94 1.36 -10.62
C HIS A 57 -5.12 2.10 -9.28
N VAL A 58 -6.32 2.12 -8.71
CA VAL A 58 -6.60 2.84 -7.43
C VAL A 58 -6.12 2.06 -6.20
N THR A 59 -5.63 0.83 -6.38
CA THR A 59 -5.16 -0.02 -5.28
C THR A 59 -3.74 0.33 -4.84
N LEU A 60 -3.56 0.63 -3.56
CA LEU A 60 -2.22 0.66 -2.95
C LEU A 60 -1.68 -0.78 -2.87
N TYR A 61 -0.40 -0.96 -3.16
CA TYR A 61 0.26 -2.26 -3.10
C TYR A 61 0.92 -2.47 -1.75
N LEU A 62 0.89 -3.70 -1.25
CA LEU A 62 1.60 -4.07 -0.03
C LEU A 62 3.11 -4.05 -0.23
N THR A 63 3.81 -3.52 0.76
CA THR A 63 5.27 -3.61 0.89
C THR A 63 5.61 -4.34 2.20
N PRO A 64 6.87 -4.78 2.38
CA PRO A 64 7.34 -5.35 3.64
C PRO A 64 7.27 -4.39 4.85
N ARG A 65 6.90 -3.12 4.65
CA ARG A 65 6.81 -2.11 5.73
C ARG A 65 5.46 -1.37 5.77
N GLY A 66 4.65 -1.49 4.73
CA GLY A 66 3.35 -0.83 4.66
C GLY A 66 2.68 -0.93 3.30
N LEU A 67 2.37 0.23 2.70
CA LEU A 67 1.66 0.36 1.44
C LEU A 67 2.38 1.32 0.50
N THR A 68 2.32 1.10 -0.82
CA THR A 68 2.90 2.00 -1.83
C THR A 68 1.93 2.25 -2.98
N THR A 69 2.02 3.41 -3.61
CA THR A 69 1.39 3.68 -4.89
C THR A 69 2.06 2.97 -6.07
N SER A 70 3.27 2.42 -5.88
CA SER A 70 4.21 2.14 -6.99
C SER A 70 4.56 3.43 -7.76
N ALA A 71 5.36 3.28 -8.81
CA ALA A 71 5.79 4.36 -9.69
C ALA A 71 4.60 5.10 -10.33
N ILE A 72 4.53 6.40 -10.06
CA ILE A 72 3.60 7.35 -10.66
C ILE A 72 4.37 8.22 -11.65
N PRO A 73 4.02 8.22 -12.94
CA PRO A 73 4.61 9.15 -13.90
C PRO A 73 4.12 10.59 -13.65
N HIS A 74 5.02 11.56 -13.73
CA HIS A 74 4.73 12.99 -13.64
C HIS A 74 5.68 13.79 -14.54
N ARG A 75 5.21 14.18 -15.73
CA ARG A 75 6.01 14.87 -16.75
C ARG A 75 7.30 14.08 -17.10
N PHE A 76 8.47 14.62 -16.75
CA PHE A 76 9.79 14.01 -16.97
C PHE A 76 10.34 13.29 -15.73
N HIS A 77 9.51 13.15 -14.69
CA HIS A 77 9.87 12.49 -13.45
C HIS A 77 8.94 11.32 -13.18
N THR A 78 9.45 10.39 -12.39
CA THR A 78 8.64 9.38 -11.71
C THR A 78 8.76 9.62 -10.21
N PHE A 79 7.70 9.38 -9.47
CA PHE A 79 7.73 9.38 -8.01
C PHE A 79 6.81 8.30 -7.45
N GLU A 80 6.92 8.02 -6.17
CA GLU A 80 5.97 7.16 -5.45
C GLU A 80 5.66 7.72 -4.08
N ILE A 81 4.54 7.28 -3.49
CA ILE A 81 4.15 7.59 -2.13
C ILE A 81 4.05 6.28 -1.35
N GLN A 82 4.72 6.19 -0.21
CA GLN A 82 4.76 5.01 0.63
C GLN A 82 4.27 5.33 2.05
N PHE A 83 3.33 4.53 2.55
CA PHE A 83 3.06 4.43 3.98
C PHE A 83 4.04 3.42 4.58
N ASP A 84 4.79 3.84 5.58
CA ASP A 84 5.59 2.98 6.45
C ASP A 84 4.90 2.85 7.82
N PHE A 85 4.31 1.69 8.09
CA PHE A 85 3.62 1.41 9.35
C PHE A 85 4.54 0.82 10.42
N ILE A 86 5.86 0.82 10.19
CA ILE A 86 6.88 0.46 11.17
C ILE A 86 7.54 1.73 11.75
N SER A 87 7.99 2.65 10.88
CA SER A 87 8.49 3.95 11.35
C SER A 87 7.39 5.00 11.54
N HIS A 88 6.16 4.71 11.08
CA HIS A 88 5.02 5.64 11.14
C HIS A 88 5.29 6.91 10.35
N GLU A 89 5.65 6.73 9.08
CA GLU A 89 6.05 7.80 8.17
C GLU A 89 5.36 7.64 6.81
N LEU A 90 5.01 8.74 6.19
CA LEU A 90 4.63 8.82 4.78
C LEU A 90 5.81 9.36 3.98
N HIS A 91 6.34 8.56 3.08
CA HIS A 91 7.44 8.95 2.21
C HIS A 91 6.91 9.35 0.84
N ILE A 92 7.36 10.48 0.31
CA ILE A 92 7.19 10.87 -1.09
C ILE A 92 8.58 10.85 -1.72
N LEU A 93 8.82 9.89 -2.60
CA LEU A 93 10.15 9.61 -3.16
C LEU A 93 10.16 9.95 -4.65
N LYS A 94 11.00 10.92 -5.06
CA LYS A 94 11.15 11.33 -6.46
C LYS A 94 12.38 10.64 -7.08
N SER A 95 12.27 10.28 -8.35
CA SER A 95 13.31 9.58 -9.15
C SER A 95 14.69 10.26 -9.20
N ASN A 96 14.78 11.55 -8.88
CA ASN A 96 16.04 12.29 -8.81
C ASN A 96 16.70 12.26 -7.41
N GLY A 97 16.18 11.46 -6.48
CA GLY A 97 16.66 11.34 -5.10
C GLY A 97 16.06 12.35 -4.12
N ALA A 98 15.32 13.36 -4.59
CA ALA A 98 14.59 14.26 -3.70
C ALA A 98 13.45 13.50 -3.00
N GLN A 99 13.25 13.80 -1.71
CA GLN A 99 12.19 13.16 -0.92
C GLN A 99 11.61 14.10 0.13
N CYS A 100 10.39 13.80 0.54
CA CYS A 100 9.76 14.38 1.71
C CYS A 100 9.22 13.26 2.61
N VAL A 101 9.35 13.43 3.92
CA VAL A 101 8.87 12.48 4.94
C VAL A 101 7.90 13.22 5.84
N LEU A 102 6.69 12.68 6.00
CA LEU A 102 5.65 13.23 6.88
C LEU A 102 5.33 12.23 7.99
N PRO A 103 5.23 12.66 9.27
CA PRO A 103 4.90 11.74 10.34
C PRO A 103 3.44 11.30 10.27
N LEU A 104 3.19 9.99 10.43
CA LEU A 104 1.88 9.41 10.67
C LEU A 104 1.62 9.44 12.18
N ARG A 105 0.83 10.41 12.62
CA ARG A 105 0.48 10.66 14.02
C ARG A 105 -0.96 11.15 14.13
N ALA A 106 -1.53 11.14 15.33
CA ALA A 106 -2.85 11.71 15.57
C ALA A 106 -2.88 13.18 15.10
N GLN A 107 -3.67 13.45 14.07
CA GLN A 107 -3.88 14.74 13.43
C GLN A 107 -5.09 14.63 12.50
N SER A 108 -5.78 15.73 12.25
CA SER A 108 -6.93 15.73 11.36
C SER A 108 -6.59 15.39 9.92
N VAL A 109 -7.58 14.87 9.20
CA VAL A 109 -7.49 14.64 7.75
C VAL A 109 -7.19 15.95 7.01
N ALA A 110 -7.77 17.08 7.43
CA ALA A 110 -7.44 18.40 6.89
C ALA A 110 -5.96 18.77 7.04
N THR A 111 -5.40 18.55 8.23
CA THR A 111 -3.98 18.79 8.49
C THR A 111 -3.08 17.89 7.63
N PHE A 112 -3.41 16.59 7.57
CA PHE A 112 -2.67 15.62 6.76
C PHE A 112 -2.74 15.97 5.27
N TYR A 113 -3.93 16.27 4.73
CA TYR A 113 -4.13 16.69 3.35
C TYR A 113 -3.28 17.91 3.00
N GLY A 114 -3.32 18.96 3.84
CA GLY A 114 -2.52 20.16 3.65
C GLY A 114 -1.01 19.86 3.62
N ALA A 115 -0.54 19.01 4.53
CA ALA A 115 0.87 18.60 4.58
C ALA A 115 1.31 17.83 3.33
N VAL A 116 0.50 16.89 2.85
CA VAL A 116 0.78 16.11 1.62
C VAL A 116 0.82 17.03 0.40
N MET A 117 -0.17 17.90 0.23
CA MET A 117 -0.22 18.81 -0.92
C MET A 117 0.95 19.80 -0.92
N LYS A 118 1.35 20.29 0.26
CA LYS A 118 2.53 21.15 0.42
C LYS A 118 3.84 20.40 0.11
N ALA A 119 3.97 19.15 0.55
CA ALA A 119 5.13 18.31 0.25
C ALA A 119 5.27 18.03 -1.26
N LEU A 120 4.17 17.73 -1.94
CA LEU A 120 4.14 17.56 -3.40
C LEU A 120 4.54 18.85 -4.12
N GLN A 121 4.05 20.00 -3.67
CA GLN A 121 4.45 21.29 -4.23
C GLN A 121 5.95 21.57 -4.03
N ALA A 122 6.50 21.29 -2.84
CA ALA A 122 7.92 21.46 -2.54
C ALA A 122 8.83 20.55 -3.38
N LEU A 123 8.33 19.37 -3.77
CA LEU A 123 9.01 18.44 -4.68
C LEU A 123 8.77 18.77 -6.17
N GLU A 124 8.09 19.87 -6.49
CA GLU A 124 7.72 20.28 -7.84
C GLU A 124 6.83 19.24 -8.57
N LEU A 125 5.95 18.58 -7.81
CA LEU A 125 4.99 17.59 -8.29
C LEU A 125 3.54 18.11 -8.15
N PRO A 126 3.16 19.24 -8.80
CA PRO A 126 1.82 19.78 -8.66
C PRO A 126 0.79 18.77 -9.17
N VAL A 127 -0.23 18.51 -8.36
CA VAL A 127 -1.37 17.64 -8.67
C VAL A 127 -2.65 18.29 -8.17
N LYS A 128 -3.76 18.07 -8.87
CA LYS A 128 -5.09 18.44 -8.40
C LYS A 128 -5.90 17.15 -8.26
N ILE A 129 -6.52 16.96 -7.11
CA ILE A 129 -7.42 15.84 -6.84
C ILE A 129 -8.78 16.37 -6.42
N ASP A 130 -9.83 15.61 -6.72
CA ASP A 130 -11.13 15.83 -6.11
C ASP A 130 -11.03 15.62 -4.59
N ARG A 131 -11.52 16.60 -3.83
CA ARG A 131 -11.39 16.64 -2.37
C ARG A 131 -12.46 15.83 -1.66
N LEU A 132 -13.53 15.44 -2.35
CA LEU A 132 -14.59 14.67 -1.74
C LEU A 132 -14.18 13.19 -1.67
N PRO A 133 -14.26 12.52 -0.50
CA PRO A 133 -14.05 11.08 -0.42
C PRO A 133 -15.14 10.33 -1.18
N ASN A 134 -14.77 9.17 -1.73
CA ASN A 134 -15.69 8.29 -2.43
C ASN A 134 -16.17 7.18 -1.48
N GLU A 135 -17.38 6.65 -1.70
CA GLU A 135 -17.92 5.49 -0.96
C GLU A 135 -18.10 5.72 0.55
N ILE A 136 -18.27 6.99 0.96
CA ILE A 136 -18.55 7.41 2.33
C ILE A 136 -19.94 8.05 2.40
N THR A 137 -20.72 7.66 3.40
CA THR A 137 -21.99 8.33 3.74
C THR A 137 -21.69 9.71 4.33
N ASP A 138 -22.37 10.75 3.83
CA ASP A 138 -22.18 12.15 4.25
C ASP A 138 -20.71 12.62 4.22
N PRO A 139 -20.07 12.62 3.03
CA PRO A 139 -18.63 12.83 2.90
C PRO A 139 -18.22 14.27 3.27
N ILE A 140 -17.23 14.39 4.16
CA ILE A 140 -16.57 15.66 4.48
C ILE A 140 -15.38 15.85 3.52
N PRO A 141 -15.24 17.00 2.84
CA PRO A 141 -14.08 17.28 2.00
C PRO A 141 -12.77 17.18 2.79
N PHE A 142 -11.73 16.57 2.21
CA PHE A 142 -10.47 16.31 2.92
C PHE A 142 -9.84 17.58 3.53
N ASP A 143 -9.94 18.73 2.86
CA ASP A 143 -9.41 20.01 3.32
C ASP A 143 -10.20 20.65 4.46
N ARG A 144 -11.29 20.02 4.91
CA ARG A 144 -12.20 20.49 5.97
C ARG A 144 -12.50 19.42 7.01
N ASP A 145 -11.99 18.21 6.84
CA ASP A 145 -12.26 17.09 7.73
C ASP A 145 -11.40 17.19 9.00
N GLU A 146 -11.98 17.83 10.00
CA GLU A 146 -11.48 17.89 11.38
C GLU A 146 -12.09 16.80 12.28
N THR A 147 -13.01 15.98 11.75
CA THR A 147 -13.69 14.91 12.49
C THR A 147 -12.77 13.71 12.65
N HIS A 148 -12.19 13.24 11.54
CA HIS A 148 -11.27 12.11 11.54
C HIS A 148 -9.86 12.59 11.90
N GLN A 149 -9.40 12.23 13.10
CA GLN A 149 -8.11 12.72 13.64
C GLN A 149 -7.35 11.69 14.49
N SER A 150 -7.86 10.47 14.60
CA SER A 150 -7.29 9.44 15.47
C SER A 150 -6.26 8.60 14.73
N TYR A 151 -5.11 8.37 15.36
CA TYR A 151 -4.11 7.45 14.84
C TYR A 151 -3.30 6.84 15.97
N ASP A 152 -3.49 5.54 16.20
CA ASP A 152 -2.65 4.74 17.08
C ASP A 152 -1.62 3.94 16.25
N PRO A 153 -0.31 4.21 16.42
CA PRO A 153 0.76 3.48 15.75
C PRO A 153 0.68 1.95 15.89
N ALA A 154 0.39 1.44 17.08
CA ALA A 154 0.30 0.00 17.33
C ALA A 154 -0.89 -0.63 16.59
N GLN A 155 -2.03 0.08 16.52
CA GLN A 155 -3.20 -0.40 15.78
C GLN A 155 -2.96 -0.42 14.27
N ALA A 156 -2.37 0.65 13.72
CA ALA A 156 -2.01 0.71 12.30
C ALA A 156 -1.00 -0.40 11.92
N ASN A 157 -0.02 -0.66 12.79
CA ASN A 157 0.93 -1.76 12.60
C ASN A 157 0.24 -3.14 12.62
N ARG A 158 -0.67 -3.39 13.56
CA ARG A 158 -1.46 -4.63 13.62
C ARG A 158 -2.30 -4.82 12.36
N PHE A 159 -3.00 -3.78 11.91
CA PHE A 159 -3.77 -3.79 10.66
C PHE A 159 -2.90 -4.19 9.46
N TRP A 160 -1.74 -3.55 9.31
CA TRP A 160 -0.81 -3.88 8.23
C TRP A 160 -0.31 -5.34 8.31
N ARG A 161 0.00 -5.85 9.50
CA ARG A 161 0.41 -7.26 9.68
C ARG A 161 -0.68 -8.24 9.27
N VAL A 162 -1.94 -7.94 9.59
CA VAL A 162 -3.10 -8.74 9.14
C VAL A 162 -3.20 -8.72 7.62
N LEU A 163 -3.07 -7.55 6.98
CA LEU A 163 -3.04 -7.45 5.51
C LEU A 163 -1.90 -8.28 4.90
N LEU A 164 -0.69 -8.18 5.45
CA LEU A 164 0.48 -8.90 4.95
C LEU A 164 0.32 -10.42 5.06
N GLN A 165 -0.21 -10.93 6.17
CA GLN A 165 -0.48 -12.37 6.27
C GLN A 165 -1.63 -12.81 5.36
N SER A 166 -2.64 -11.98 5.18
CA SER A 166 -3.75 -12.26 4.27
C SER A 166 -3.25 -12.39 2.84
N ASP A 167 -2.43 -11.45 2.36
CA ASP A 167 -1.78 -11.54 1.05
C ASP A 167 -0.90 -12.78 0.94
N ARG A 168 -0.03 -13.06 1.92
CA ARG A 168 0.81 -14.26 1.93
C ARG A 168 -0.01 -15.55 1.74
N VAL A 169 -1.12 -15.71 2.46
CA VAL A 169 -1.98 -16.90 2.36
C VAL A 169 -2.64 -16.98 0.98
N LEU A 170 -3.14 -15.86 0.46
CA LEU A 170 -3.79 -15.81 -0.86
C LEU A 170 -2.81 -16.09 -2.00
N GLN A 171 -1.57 -15.60 -1.90
CA GLN A 171 -0.51 -15.88 -2.87
C GLN A 171 -0.06 -17.34 -2.83
N ILE A 172 0.14 -17.91 -1.64
CA ILE A 172 0.48 -19.34 -1.48
C ILE A 172 -0.63 -20.24 -2.06
N GLY A 173 -1.91 -19.92 -1.82
CA GLY A 173 -3.04 -20.65 -2.38
C GLY A 173 -3.13 -20.57 -3.91
N THR A 174 -2.62 -19.49 -4.51
CA THR A 174 -2.53 -19.31 -5.97
C THR A 174 -1.39 -20.16 -6.55
N ILE A 175 -0.22 -20.19 -5.91
CA ILE A 175 0.92 -21.03 -6.32
C ILE A 175 0.61 -22.53 -6.13
N ALA A 176 -0.13 -22.90 -5.08
CA ALA A 176 -0.53 -24.28 -4.85
C ALA A 176 -1.48 -24.78 -5.94
N ARG A 177 -2.47 -23.97 -6.36
CA ARG A 177 -3.43 -24.31 -7.43
C ARG A 177 -2.79 -24.37 -8.82
N SER A 178 -1.83 -23.49 -9.12
CA SER A 178 -1.10 -23.54 -10.41
C SER A 178 -0.19 -24.75 -10.52
N LYS A 179 0.42 -25.20 -9.41
CA LYS A 179 1.20 -26.46 -9.39
C LYS A 179 0.32 -27.71 -9.57
N THR A 180 -0.90 -27.73 -9.04
CA THR A 180 -1.84 -28.85 -9.28
C THR A 180 -2.26 -28.94 -10.75
N ALA A 181 -2.39 -27.80 -11.45
CA ALA A 181 -2.68 -27.77 -12.88
C ALA A 181 -1.47 -28.17 -13.76
N ALA A 182 -0.25 -27.87 -13.33
CA ALA A 182 0.97 -28.17 -14.08
C ALA A 182 1.48 -29.62 -13.93
N LEU A 183 1.02 -30.37 -12.91
CA LEU A 183 1.46 -31.74 -12.64
C LEU A 183 0.66 -32.82 -13.41
N ASN A 184 -0.32 -32.43 -14.24
CA ASN A 184 -1.14 -33.38 -15.02
C ASN A 184 -1.01 -33.26 -16.54
N LYS A 185 0.10 -32.70 -17.04
CA LYS A 185 0.47 -32.76 -18.47
C LYS A 185 1.77 -33.53 -18.66
N PRO A 186 1.75 -34.72 -19.27
CA PRO A 186 2.97 -35.37 -19.73
C PRO A 186 3.47 -34.63 -20.99
N GLY A 187 4.69 -34.11 -20.92
CA GLY A 187 5.46 -33.69 -22.09
C GLY A 187 5.32 -32.22 -22.48
N CYS A 188 6.14 -31.35 -21.89
CA CYS A 188 6.73 -30.27 -22.68
C CYS A 188 8.08 -29.85 -22.09
N ARG A 189 9.11 -29.90 -22.93
CA ARG A 189 10.51 -29.68 -22.59
C ARG A 189 10.82 -28.18 -22.46
N SER A 190 11.67 -27.87 -21.49
CA SER A 190 12.65 -26.77 -21.36
C SER A 190 12.82 -25.76 -22.51
N ARG A 191 12.89 -24.45 -22.17
CA ARG A 191 13.90 -23.45 -22.62
C ARG A 191 13.59 -22.08 -21.96
N THR A 192 14.45 -21.59 -21.06
CA THR A 192 15.50 -20.55 -21.27
C THR A 192 14.99 -19.16 -20.82
N LEU A 193 15.44 -18.62 -19.69
CA LEU A 193 16.66 -17.82 -19.42
C LEU A 193 16.48 -16.31 -19.66
N ALA A 194 16.90 -15.57 -18.64
CA ALA A 194 17.12 -14.13 -18.50
C ALA A 194 17.36 -13.30 -19.78
N ALA A 195 16.83 -12.07 -19.79
CA ALA A 195 17.45 -10.94 -20.46
C ALA A 195 17.17 -9.65 -19.67
N ILE A 196 18.16 -9.26 -18.87
CA ILE A 196 18.36 -7.91 -18.31
C ILE A 196 19.47 -7.28 -19.17
N LEU A 197 19.21 -6.05 -19.64
CA LEU A 197 20.15 -5.02 -20.15
C LEU A 197 20.74 -5.08 -21.58
N ALA A 198 20.57 -3.91 -22.24
CA ALA A 198 21.46 -3.18 -23.17
C ALA A 198 21.25 -3.39 -24.70
N PRO A 199 21.72 -2.47 -25.56
CA PRO A 199 21.48 -1.01 -25.66
C PRO A 199 21.21 -0.54 -27.13
N PHE A 200 21.01 0.77 -27.34
CA PHE A 200 21.23 1.56 -28.58
C PHE A 200 21.42 0.83 -29.93
N GLU A 201 20.49 1.01 -30.87
CA GLU A 201 20.59 1.85 -32.10
C GLU A 201 19.19 2.18 -32.63
#